data_AF-A0A922KXF9-F1
#
_entry.id   AF-A0A922KXF9-F1
#
_cell.length_a   1.000
_cell.length_b   1.000
_cell.length_c   1.000
_cell.angle_alpha   90.00
_cell.angle_beta   90.00
_cell.angle_gamma   90.00
#
_symmetry.space_group_name_H-M   'P 1'
#
loop_
_entity.id
_entity.type
_entity.pdbx_description
1 polymer ?
#
loop_
_entity_poly.entity_id
_entity_poly.type
_entity_poly.pdbx_seq_one_letter_code
_entity_poly.pdbx_strand_id
1 'polypeptide(L)'
;LSDKEISSTPCLIAFQNDDLINIRIKEIVAGDRHSLFLFENGQLWGCGYNYNGELGLGNRRSKLAKIPIGNLQQIKCSKIHNFSLAYDGSSYYAWGKTKYVKWLLPKKLDGHPTSFASASVQVLNSPITFGLTSTIYEFGSHDSISYKSIIELFDNQDNYDVKFIIDKKDIKACKCYLKSVSKFYGDKFSDDWKEKKEVTISGYSYETYYAYLRLLHTGKIQINQQNITELVDLANCYGDESLMEYCATFIRNDLDEQTMPKYLPLINKYEMIELYEKLAHLYKNQNQQSSSSSKRTKFS
;
A
#
# COMPACT_ATOMS: atom_id res chain seq x y z
N LEU A 1 7.94 11.36 39.99
CA LEU A 1 7.99 9.89 39.96
C LEU A 1 9.42 9.49 39.66
N SER A 2 10.03 8.65 40.50
CA SER A 2 11.36 8.10 40.21
C SER A 2 11.26 7.10 39.05
N ASP A 3 12.37 6.83 38.35
CA ASP A 3 12.50 6.00 37.14
C ASP A 3 11.99 4.54 37.23
N LYS A 4 11.30 4.14 38.32
CA LYS A 4 10.97 2.75 38.63
C LYS A 4 9.49 2.43 38.85
N GLU A 5 8.58 3.40 38.84
CA GLU A 5 7.17 3.13 39.18
C GLU A 5 6.30 3.11 37.93
N ILE A 6 5.83 1.91 37.57
CA ILE A 6 4.72 1.72 36.63
C ILE A 6 3.47 2.29 37.32
N SER A 7 2.96 3.42 36.82
CA SER A 7 1.70 3.99 37.29
C SER A 7 0.54 3.47 36.44
N SER A 8 -0.47 2.89 37.08
CA SER A 8 -1.74 2.53 36.44
C SER A 8 -2.70 3.71 36.32
N THR A 9 -2.37 4.85 36.92
CA THR A 9 -3.13 6.10 36.83
C THR A 9 -2.37 7.13 35.99
N PRO A 10 -3.07 7.92 35.14
CA PRO A 10 -2.45 9.02 34.41
C PRO A 10 -1.72 9.97 35.38
N CYS A 11 -0.46 10.24 35.10
CA CYS A 11 0.39 11.08 35.95
C CYS A 11 1.24 12.03 35.10
N LEU A 12 1.63 13.15 35.70
CA LEU A 12 2.55 14.07 35.05
C LEU A 12 3.95 13.43 34.98
N ILE A 13 4.48 13.35 33.76
CA ILE A 13 5.83 12.85 33.52
C ILE A 13 6.80 14.03 33.54
N ALA A 14 7.81 13.96 34.41
CA ALA A 14 8.92 14.89 34.44
C ALA A 14 10.11 14.28 33.71
N PHE A 15 10.57 14.94 32.64
CA PHE A 15 11.83 14.62 31.99
C PHE A 15 12.94 15.20 32.85
N GLN A 16 13.76 14.36 33.49
CA GLN A 16 14.81 14.78 34.42
C GLN A 16 15.98 15.46 33.65
N ASN A 17 15.77 16.69 33.19
CA ASN A 17 16.81 17.55 32.63
C ASN A 17 16.39 19.03 32.70
N ASP A 18 17.17 19.86 33.39
CA ASP A 18 16.91 21.30 33.54
C ASP A 18 16.93 22.04 32.18
N ASP A 19 17.65 21.50 31.19
CA ASP A 19 17.69 22.04 29.81
C ASP A 19 16.36 21.92 29.04
N LEU A 20 15.37 21.22 29.60
CA LEU A 20 14.04 21.05 28.99
C LEU A 20 12.97 21.94 29.64
N ILE A 21 13.33 22.73 30.64
CA ILE A 21 12.43 23.71 31.24
C ILE A 21 11.97 24.67 30.13
N ASN A 22 10.66 24.71 29.88
CA ASN A 22 10.00 25.49 28.83
C ASN A 22 10.25 25.07 27.37
N ILE A 23 10.89 23.94 27.10
CA ILE A 23 11.00 23.42 25.73
C ILE A 23 9.79 22.55 25.40
N ARG A 24 9.09 22.87 24.30
CA ARG A 24 7.92 22.10 23.87
C ARG A 24 8.32 20.81 23.19
N ILE A 25 7.43 19.82 23.28
CA ILE A 25 7.51 18.61 22.47
C ILE A 25 6.99 18.94 21.08
N LYS A 26 7.83 18.76 20.07
CA LYS A 26 7.56 18.99 18.65
C LYS A 26 6.81 17.81 18.01
N GLU A 27 7.21 16.58 18.32
CA GLU A 27 6.65 15.37 17.73
C GLU A 27 6.61 14.24 18.77
N ILE A 28 5.53 13.47 18.78
CA ILE A 28 5.38 12.26 19.57
C ILE A 28 5.05 11.11 18.62
N VAL A 29 5.79 10.02 18.70
CA VAL A 29 5.51 8.79 17.95
C VAL A 29 5.45 7.59 18.87
N ALA A 30 4.51 6.69 18.61
CA ALA A 30 4.35 5.43 19.32
C ALA A 30 4.75 4.27 18.41
N GLY A 31 5.65 3.40 18.89
CA GLY A 31 5.92 2.10 18.31
C GLY A 31 5.03 1.01 18.92
N ASP A 32 5.41 -0.27 18.78
CA ASP A 32 4.67 -1.40 19.38
C ASP A 32 4.57 -1.27 20.91
N ARG A 33 5.71 -1.04 21.58
CA ARG A 33 5.80 -1.05 23.06
C ARG A 33 6.63 0.10 23.64
N HIS A 34 7.02 1.06 22.81
CA HIS A 34 7.79 2.24 23.21
C HIS A 34 7.20 3.50 22.60
N SER A 35 7.51 4.63 23.21
CA SER A 35 7.13 5.95 22.71
C SER A 35 8.36 6.85 22.69
N LEU A 36 8.42 7.72 21.69
CA LEU A 36 9.47 8.70 21.51
C LEU A 36 8.89 10.12 21.53
N PHE A 37 9.65 11.03 22.12
CA PHE A 37 9.30 12.43 22.32
C PHE A 37 10.43 13.30 21.77
N LEU A 38 10.20 13.93 20.64
CA LEU A 38 11.12 14.88 20.03
C LEU A 38 10.79 16.28 20.53
N PHE A 39 11.76 16.94 21.16
CA PHE A 39 11.65 18.32 21.61
C PHE A 39 12.02 19.31 20.50
N GLU A 40 11.53 20.55 20.59
CA GLU A 40 11.81 21.61 19.61
C GLU A 40 13.31 21.93 19.46
N ASN A 41 14.10 21.71 20.51
CA ASN A 41 15.56 21.85 20.50
C ASN A 41 16.29 20.63 19.86
N GLY A 42 15.55 19.68 19.29
CA GLY A 42 16.11 18.49 18.65
C GLY A 42 16.59 17.41 19.61
N GLN A 43 16.34 17.53 20.92
CA GLN A 43 16.60 16.46 21.88
C GLN A 43 15.52 15.37 21.78
N LEU A 44 15.94 14.11 21.94
CA LEU A 44 15.06 12.95 21.88
C LEU A 44 15.01 12.20 23.21
N TRP A 45 13.79 11.93 23.65
CA TRP A 45 13.52 11.07 24.80
C TRP A 45 12.68 9.89 24.38
N GLY A 46 12.79 8.80 25.13
CA GLY A 46 11.94 7.64 24.94
C GLY A 46 11.56 6.99 26.26
N CYS A 47 10.42 6.30 26.26
CA CYS A 47 9.97 5.46 27.36
C CYS A 47 9.29 4.19 26.82
N GLY A 48 9.03 3.25 27.74
CA GLY A 48 8.42 1.96 27.43
C GLY A 48 9.45 0.83 27.37
N TYR A 49 9.10 -0.22 26.64
CA TYR A 49 9.87 -1.46 26.57
C TYR A 49 11.19 -1.29 25.82
N ASN A 50 12.28 -1.90 26.32
CA ASN A 50 13.62 -1.74 25.75
C ASN A 50 14.41 -3.06 25.62
N TYR A 51 13.79 -4.24 25.69
CA TYR A 51 14.54 -5.50 25.62
C TYR A 51 15.21 -5.73 24.25
N ASN A 52 14.68 -5.13 23.20
CA ASN A 52 15.23 -5.19 21.86
C ASN A 52 16.12 -3.98 21.51
N GLY A 53 16.27 -3.03 22.42
CA GLY A 53 17.04 -1.80 22.19
C GLY A 53 16.21 -0.66 21.60
N GLU A 54 14.89 -0.71 21.71
CA GLU A 54 13.92 0.26 21.18
C GLU A 54 14.19 1.71 21.64
N LEU A 55 14.84 1.88 22.80
CA LEU A 55 15.21 3.18 23.36
C LEU A 55 16.63 3.63 23.01
N GLY A 56 17.43 2.82 22.32
CA GLY A 56 18.75 3.25 21.85
C GLY A 56 19.75 3.62 22.96
N LEU A 57 19.62 3.03 24.16
CA LEU A 57 20.41 3.43 25.35
C LEU A 57 21.73 2.66 25.53
N GLY A 58 22.13 1.83 24.56
CA GLY A 58 23.26 0.90 24.67
C GLY A 58 23.02 -0.26 25.64
N ASN A 59 21.81 -0.38 26.19
CA ASN A 59 21.41 -1.41 27.14
C ASN A 59 19.93 -1.76 26.94
N ARG A 60 19.43 -2.71 27.73
CA ARG A 60 18.07 -3.27 27.64
C ARG A 60 17.12 -2.83 28.76
N ARG A 61 17.48 -1.81 29.52
CA ARG A 61 16.67 -1.34 30.66
C ARG A 61 15.54 -0.45 30.14
N SER A 62 14.31 -0.81 30.47
CA SER A 62 13.12 0.00 30.21
C SER A 62 13.05 1.13 31.23
N LYS A 63 13.14 2.37 30.77
CA LYS A 63 12.98 3.58 31.59
C LYS A 63 12.69 4.78 30.70
N LEU A 64 12.15 5.85 31.29
CA LEU A 64 12.20 7.15 30.63
C LEU A 64 13.65 7.63 30.58
N ALA A 65 14.18 7.90 29.40
CA ALA A 65 15.55 8.36 29.26
C ALA A 65 15.76 9.20 27.99
N LYS A 66 16.75 10.09 28.08
CA LYS A 66 17.33 10.77 26.94
C LYS A 66 18.06 9.76 26.07
N ILE A 67 17.72 9.73 24.78
CA ILE A 67 18.41 8.92 23.78
C ILE A 67 19.67 9.69 23.34
N PRO A 68 20.84 9.04 23.22
CA PRO A 68 22.12 9.72 22.96
C PRO A 68 22.26 10.13 21.47
N ILE A 69 21.35 10.99 21.01
CA ILE A 69 21.30 11.60 19.68
C ILE A 69 20.63 12.97 19.80
N GLY A 70 21.08 13.95 19.02
CA GLY A 70 20.60 15.33 19.09
C GLY A 70 20.46 15.98 17.72
N ASN A 71 20.01 17.24 17.71
CA ASN A 71 19.74 18.03 16.49
C ASN A 71 18.74 17.35 15.54
N LEU A 72 17.82 16.55 16.09
CA LEU A 72 16.84 15.83 15.29
C LEU A 72 15.72 16.75 14.80
N GLN A 73 15.30 16.55 13.56
CA GLN A 73 14.19 17.27 12.96
C GLN A 73 12.92 16.44 12.91
N GLN A 74 13.04 15.12 12.72
CA GLN A 74 11.91 14.20 12.57
C GLN A 74 12.25 12.84 13.17
N ILE A 75 11.23 12.16 13.69
CA ILE A 75 11.33 10.80 14.24
C ILE A 75 10.21 9.92 13.69
N LYS A 76 10.46 8.61 13.55
CA LYS A 76 9.44 7.61 13.19
C LYS A 76 9.63 6.32 13.98
N CYS A 77 8.53 5.67 14.33
CA CYS A 77 8.52 4.34 14.93
C CYS A 77 7.68 3.39 14.08
N SER A 78 8.07 2.12 14.08
CA SER A 78 7.21 1.06 13.56
C SER A 78 6.24 0.56 14.63
N LYS A 79 4.97 0.38 14.26
CA LYS A 79 3.95 -0.22 15.14
C LYS A 79 4.05 -1.73 15.28
N ILE A 80 4.78 -2.40 14.39
CA ILE A 80 4.89 -3.87 14.33
C ILE A 80 6.31 -4.37 14.51
N HIS A 81 7.29 -3.48 14.45
CA HIS A 81 8.69 -3.82 14.61
C HIS A 81 9.32 -3.07 15.77
N ASN A 82 10.33 -3.67 16.38
CA ASN A 82 11.01 -3.15 17.55
C ASN A 82 12.17 -2.21 17.18
N PHE A 83 11.96 -1.34 16.18
CA PHE A 83 12.96 -0.35 15.75
C PHE A 83 12.37 1.04 15.59
N SER A 84 13.26 2.02 15.61
CA SER A 84 12.96 3.44 15.44
C SER A 84 13.89 4.06 14.40
N LEU A 85 13.44 5.13 13.77
CA LEU A 85 14.21 5.96 12.85
C LEU A 85 14.21 7.43 13.29
N ALA A 86 15.28 8.13 12.95
CA ALA A 86 15.36 9.58 13.12
C ALA A 86 16.09 10.24 11.95
N TYR A 87 15.85 11.53 11.76
CA TYR A 87 16.50 12.36 10.76
C TYR A 87 16.93 13.69 11.36
N ASP A 88 18.19 14.08 11.15
CA ASP A 88 18.79 15.30 11.70
C ASP A 88 18.79 16.50 10.71
N GLY A 89 18.30 16.33 9.49
CA GLY A 89 18.42 17.31 8.40
C GLY A 89 19.47 16.97 7.35
N SER A 90 20.31 15.97 7.61
CA SER A 90 21.38 15.52 6.71
C SER A 90 21.46 14.00 6.60
N SER A 91 21.24 13.30 7.71
CA SER A 91 21.51 11.88 7.89
C SER A 91 20.35 11.19 8.57
N TYR A 92 20.12 9.93 8.18
CA TYR A 92 19.16 9.05 8.84
C TYR A 92 19.84 8.17 9.86
N TYR A 93 19.13 7.86 10.93
CA TYR A 93 19.58 7.02 12.03
C TYR A 93 18.56 5.92 12.29
N ALA A 94 19.02 4.77 12.75
CA ALA A 94 18.19 3.64 13.14
C ALA A 94 18.70 2.96 14.41
N TRP A 95 17.79 2.44 15.22
CA TRP A 95 18.12 1.59 16.37
C TRP A 95 16.97 0.65 16.72
N GLY A 96 17.26 -0.35 17.55
CA GLY A 96 16.35 -1.43 17.92
C GLY A 96 16.69 -2.74 17.22
N LYS A 97 15.71 -3.62 17.07
CA LYS A 97 15.89 -4.97 16.51
C LYS A 97 14.85 -5.29 15.45
N THR A 98 15.33 -5.85 14.35
CA THR A 98 14.53 -6.52 13.32
C THR A 98 15.05 -7.94 13.11
N LYS A 99 14.52 -8.64 12.08
CA LYS A 99 15.08 -9.91 11.62
C LYS A 99 16.52 -9.77 11.09
N TYR A 100 16.88 -8.59 10.59
CA TYR A 100 18.13 -8.36 9.86
C TYR A 100 19.19 -7.62 10.67
N VAL A 101 18.77 -6.69 11.53
CA VAL A 101 19.70 -5.85 12.30
C VAL A 101 19.35 -5.76 13.77
N LYS A 102 20.36 -5.48 14.59
CA LYS A 102 20.21 -5.26 16.03
C LYS A 102 21.21 -4.21 16.51
N TRP A 103 20.71 -3.04 16.85
CA TRP A 103 21.52 -1.94 17.36
C TRP A 103 20.93 -1.41 18.66
N LEU A 104 21.69 -1.49 19.74
CA LEU A 104 21.27 -0.96 21.04
C LEU A 104 21.50 0.55 21.17
N LEU A 105 22.22 1.16 20.23
CA LEU A 105 22.47 2.60 20.13
C LEU A 105 21.99 3.10 18.76
N PRO A 106 21.59 4.38 18.62
CA PRO A 106 21.38 5.02 17.33
C PRO A 106 22.59 4.83 16.42
N LYS A 107 22.38 4.17 15.28
CA LYS A 107 23.38 4.01 14.23
C LYS A 107 23.02 4.89 13.05
N LYS A 108 23.96 5.70 12.59
CA LYS A 108 23.83 6.44 11.33
C LYS A 108 23.79 5.46 10.16
N LEU A 109 22.83 5.64 9.27
CA LEU A 109 22.66 4.83 8.06
C LEU A 109 23.58 5.33 6.95
N ASP A 110 24.12 4.38 6.20
CA ASP A 110 25.02 4.64 5.08
C ASP A 110 24.23 4.90 3.79
N GLY A 111 24.89 5.39 2.73
CA GLY A 111 24.27 5.48 1.39
C GLY A 111 23.21 6.57 1.20
N HIS A 112 23.12 7.55 2.11
CA HIS A 112 22.26 8.74 2.01
C HIS A 112 20.80 8.44 1.59
N PRO A 113 20.01 7.75 2.44
CA PRO A 113 18.59 7.58 2.19
C PRO A 113 17.92 8.94 1.93
N THR A 114 17.00 9.00 0.98
CA THR A 114 16.29 10.25 0.62
C THR A 114 14.94 10.39 1.32
N SER A 115 14.52 9.36 2.06
CA SER A 115 13.26 9.35 2.80
C SER A 115 13.31 8.30 3.93
N PHE A 116 12.36 8.36 4.87
CA PHE A 116 12.19 7.30 5.88
C PHE A 116 11.86 5.94 5.27
N ALA A 117 11.12 5.89 4.16
CA ALA A 117 10.84 4.65 3.44
C ALA A 117 12.10 4.05 2.81
N SER A 118 12.98 4.88 2.24
CA SER A 118 14.30 4.43 1.77
C SER A 118 15.19 3.97 2.93
N ALA A 119 15.18 4.70 4.05
CA ALA A 119 15.94 4.35 5.24
C ALA A 119 15.50 3.00 5.83
N SER A 120 14.21 2.67 5.80
CA SER A 120 13.71 1.40 6.35
C SER A 120 14.17 0.18 5.55
N VAL A 121 14.46 0.32 4.25
CA VAL A 121 14.99 -0.78 3.42
C VAL A 121 16.29 -1.33 4.02
N GLN A 122 17.14 -0.49 4.60
CA GLN A 122 18.40 -0.93 5.21
C GLN A 122 18.21 -1.70 6.52
N VAL A 123 17.02 -1.63 7.11
CA VAL A 123 16.69 -2.24 8.41
C VAL A 123 15.75 -3.45 8.23
N LEU A 124 14.92 -3.46 7.19
CA LEU A 124 13.86 -4.44 6.92
C LEU A 124 13.97 -5.18 5.58
N ASN A 125 14.91 -4.81 4.70
CA ASN A 125 14.94 -5.22 3.29
C ASN A 125 13.66 -4.87 2.50
N SER A 126 12.80 -4.00 3.04
CA SER A 126 11.54 -3.56 2.43
C SER A 126 11.24 -2.11 2.83
N PRO A 127 10.73 -1.26 1.91
CA PRO A 127 10.33 0.10 2.23
C PRO A 127 9.01 0.08 3.01
N ILE A 128 8.94 0.84 4.10
CA ILE A 128 7.69 1.05 4.86
C ILE A 128 7.37 2.55 4.96
N THR A 129 6.09 2.89 4.92
CA THR A 129 5.61 4.25 5.11
C THR A 129 5.30 4.50 6.59
N PHE A 130 5.48 5.74 7.01
CA PHE A 130 5.26 6.14 8.40
C PHE A 130 4.27 7.32 8.41
N GLY A 131 2.97 6.99 8.49
CA GLY A 131 1.87 7.95 8.55
C GLY A 131 0.99 7.73 9.79
N LEU A 132 0.00 8.61 10.00
CA LEU A 132 -1.04 8.48 11.03
C LEU A 132 -1.99 7.28 10.81
N THR A 133 -1.69 6.39 9.86
CA THR A 133 -2.39 5.12 9.69
C THR A 133 -2.15 4.24 10.91
N SER A 134 -3.17 4.17 11.77
CA SER A 134 -3.52 2.98 12.55
C SER A 134 -3.16 1.74 11.73
N THR A 135 -2.35 0.86 12.32
CA THR A 135 -2.06 -0.50 11.81
C THR A 135 -1.47 -0.61 10.40
N ILE A 136 -0.18 -0.97 10.30
CA ILE A 136 0.38 -1.72 9.17
C ILE A 136 0.92 -3.02 9.76
N TYR A 137 0.33 -4.16 9.40
CA TYR A 137 1.00 -5.47 9.53
C TYR A 137 1.69 -5.79 8.19
N GLU A 138 2.65 -6.70 8.20
CA GLU A 138 3.40 -7.12 7.00
C GLU A 138 2.98 -8.52 6.54
N PHE A 139 3.31 -8.83 5.28
CA PHE A 139 2.84 -9.94 4.45
C PHE A 139 3.10 -11.34 5.01
N GLY A 140 2.10 -12.22 4.81
CA GLY A 140 2.31 -13.67 4.84
C GLY A 140 1.26 -14.49 5.59
N SER A 141 -0.03 -14.28 5.34
CA SER A 141 -1.04 -15.33 5.35
C SER A 141 -2.38 -14.72 4.94
N HIS A 142 -3.14 -15.44 4.14
CA HIS A 142 -4.56 -15.20 3.93
C HIS A 142 -5.20 -14.92 5.30
N ASP A 143 -5.88 -13.78 5.43
CA ASP A 143 -6.61 -13.28 6.62
C ASP A 143 -5.85 -12.47 7.69
N SER A 144 -4.87 -11.64 7.33
CA SER A 144 -4.20 -10.73 8.29
C SER A 144 -4.49 -9.23 8.08
N ILE A 145 -4.40 -8.48 9.19
CA ILE A 145 -4.66 -7.03 9.35
C ILE A 145 -3.91 -6.15 8.34
N SER A 146 -2.85 -6.64 7.69
CA SER A 146 -2.08 -5.93 6.66
C SER A 146 -2.88 -5.64 5.39
N TYR A 147 -3.85 -6.49 5.06
CA TYR A 147 -4.79 -6.22 3.97
C TYR A 147 -5.66 -4.99 4.27
N LYS A 148 -6.06 -4.80 5.53
CA LYS A 148 -6.83 -3.60 5.94
C LYS A 148 -6.01 -2.34 5.76
N SER A 149 -4.72 -2.38 6.08
CA SER A 149 -3.80 -1.24 5.98
C SER A 149 -3.56 -0.77 4.55
N ILE A 150 -3.42 -1.70 3.60
CA ILE A 150 -3.27 -1.37 2.17
C ILE A 150 -4.62 -0.89 1.60
N ILE A 151 -5.73 -1.51 2.01
CA ILE A 151 -7.08 -0.98 1.72
C ILE A 151 -7.21 0.46 2.25
N GLU A 152 -6.67 0.77 3.43
CA GLU A 152 -6.68 2.11 4.02
C GLU A 152 -5.83 3.12 3.24
N LEU A 153 -4.89 2.70 2.39
CA LEU A 153 -4.16 3.62 1.50
C LEU A 153 -4.97 4.04 0.28
N PHE A 154 -5.96 3.23 -0.11
CA PHE A 154 -6.73 3.46 -1.31
C PHE A 154 -7.65 4.68 -1.13
N ASP A 155 -7.51 5.66 -2.04
CA ASP A 155 -8.24 6.92 -2.04
C ASP A 155 -8.19 7.69 -0.69
N ASN A 156 -7.03 7.63 -0.03
CA ASN A 156 -6.84 8.24 1.28
C ASN A 156 -6.34 9.68 1.18
N GLN A 157 -7.02 10.61 1.85
CA GLN A 157 -6.68 12.03 1.87
C GLN A 157 -5.41 12.37 2.65
N ASP A 158 -5.02 11.57 3.62
CA ASP A 158 -3.87 11.82 4.50
C ASP A 158 -2.56 11.25 3.93
N ASN A 159 -2.63 10.40 2.89
CA ASN A 159 -1.47 9.66 2.41
C ASN A 159 -1.46 9.46 0.88
N TYR A 160 -1.42 10.57 0.14
CA TYR A 160 -1.31 10.57 -1.32
C TYR A 160 -0.27 11.57 -1.82
N ASP A 161 0.36 11.25 -2.95
CA ASP A 161 1.30 12.12 -3.67
C ASP A 161 0.93 12.29 -5.16
N VAL A 162 -0.19 11.69 -5.59
CA VAL A 162 -0.81 11.87 -6.91
C VAL A 162 -2.33 11.78 -6.84
N LYS A 163 -3.02 12.54 -7.69
CA LYS A 163 -4.45 12.40 -7.99
C LYS A 163 -4.67 11.98 -9.43
N PHE A 164 -5.53 10.99 -9.65
CA PHE A 164 -6.06 10.68 -10.97
C PHE A 164 -7.38 11.41 -11.18
N ILE A 165 -7.49 12.18 -12.26
CA ILE A 165 -8.69 12.96 -12.58
C ILE A 165 -9.44 12.28 -13.73
N ILE A 166 -10.69 11.86 -13.47
CA ILE A 166 -11.58 11.17 -14.43
C ILE A 166 -12.96 11.82 -14.36
N ASP A 167 -13.45 12.39 -15.46
CA ASP A 167 -14.76 13.04 -15.56
C ASP A 167 -15.10 13.98 -14.37
N LYS A 168 -14.11 14.79 -13.97
CA LYS A 168 -14.16 15.75 -12.84
C LYS A 168 -14.17 15.14 -11.44
N LYS A 169 -14.13 13.83 -11.29
CA LYS A 169 -13.86 13.15 -10.03
C LYS A 169 -12.36 12.89 -9.88
N ASP A 170 -11.88 12.83 -8.64
CA ASP A 170 -10.48 12.49 -8.34
C ASP A 170 -10.36 11.21 -7.53
N ILE A 171 -9.29 10.46 -7.78
CA ILE A 171 -8.87 9.29 -6.99
C ILE A 171 -7.47 9.57 -6.46
N LYS A 172 -7.27 9.50 -5.15
CA LYS A 172 -5.99 9.75 -4.48
C LYS A 172 -5.17 8.46 -4.39
N ALA A 173 -3.86 8.52 -4.66
CA ALA A 173 -2.98 7.36 -4.61
C ALA A 173 -1.53 7.69 -4.19
N CYS A 174 -0.75 6.66 -3.83
CA CYS A 174 0.70 6.75 -3.67
C CYS A 174 1.45 6.23 -4.91
N LYS A 175 2.24 7.08 -5.56
CA LYS A 175 3.18 6.71 -6.62
C LYS A 175 4.10 5.58 -6.16
N CYS A 176 4.64 5.72 -4.95
CA CYS A 176 5.52 4.74 -4.33
C CYS A 176 4.97 3.32 -4.39
N TYR A 177 3.70 3.18 -4.03
CA TYR A 177 2.98 1.93 -3.94
C TYR A 177 2.63 1.43 -5.34
N LEU A 178 2.06 2.29 -6.19
CA LEU A 178 1.71 1.92 -7.56
C LEU A 178 2.92 1.42 -8.36
N LYS A 179 4.10 2.03 -8.19
CA LYS A 179 5.36 1.56 -8.78
C LYS A 179 5.76 0.16 -8.31
N SER A 180 5.44 -0.21 -7.07
CA SER A 180 5.78 -1.53 -6.52
C SER A 180 4.84 -2.65 -6.98
N VAL A 181 3.61 -2.33 -7.37
CA VAL A 181 2.57 -3.33 -7.69
C VAL A 181 2.20 -3.39 -9.17
N SER A 182 2.61 -2.42 -9.98
CA SER A 182 2.28 -2.35 -11.40
C SER A 182 3.46 -1.86 -12.21
N LYS A 183 3.85 -2.66 -13.22
CA LYS A 183 4.91 -2.30 -14.16
C LYS A 183 4.57 -1.03 -14.93
N PHE A 184 3.32 -0.90 -15.41
CA PHE A 184 2.85 0.30 -16.11
C PHE A 184 3.07 1.58 -15.28
N TYR A 185 2.65 1.59 -14.01
CA TYR A 185 2.88 2.74 -13.14
C TYR A 185 4.35 2.88 -12.75
N GLY A 186 5.08 1.77 -12.62
CA GLY A 186 6.53 1.73 -12.48
C GLY A 186 7.25 2.56 -13.55
N ASP A 187 6.90 2.31 -14.81
CA ASP A 187 7.46 3.01 -15.96
C ASP A 187 6.97 4.47 -16.01
N LYS A 188 5.65 4.70 -15.91
CA LYS A 188 5.06 6.04 -15.98
C LYS A 188 5.57 6.99 -14.90
N PHE A 189 5.63 6.56 -13.64
CA PHE A 189 6.13 7.40 -12.54
C PHE A 189 7.67 7.39 -12.40
N SER A 190 8.37 6.67 -13.27
CA SER A 190 9.82 6.84 -13.43
C SER A 190 10.18 7.85 -14.51
N ASP A 191 9.23 8.17 -15.39
CA ASP A 191 9.43 9.07 -16.53
C ASP A 191 8.31 10.13 -16.64
N ASP A 192 7.39 10.00 -17.62
CA ASP A 192 6.33 10.97 -17.98
C ASP A 192 5.57 11.61 -16.80
N TRP A 193 5.32 10.83 -15.74
CA TRP A 193 4.49 11.23 -14.60
C TRP A 193 5.28 11.47 -13.32
N LYS A 194 6.60 11.39 -13.38
CA LYS A 194 7.49 11.48 -12.20
C LYS A 194 7.16 12.69 -11.31
N GLU A 195 7.11 13.88 -11.91
CA GLU A 195 6.85 15.14 -11.17
C GLU A 195 5.36 15.54 -11.11
N LYS A 196 4.47 14.78 -11.76
CA LYS A 196 3.03 15.14 -11.82
C LYS A 196 2.34 14.89 -10.49
N LYS A 197 1.64 15.90 -9.98
CA LYS A 197 0.74 15.76 -8.81
C LYS A 197 -0.68 15.38 -9.21
N GLU A 198 -1.05 15.63 -10.46
CA GLU A 198 -2.35 15.31 -11.03
C GLU A 198 -2.16 14.69 -12.42
N VAL A 199 -2.89 13.61 -12.69
CA VAL A 199 -2.86 12.85 -13.94
C VAL A 199 -4.28 12.71 -14.44
N THR A 200 -4.59 13.30 -15.58
CA THR A 200 -5.90 13.10 -16.23
C THR A 200 -5.91 11.77 -16.95
N ILE A 201 -6.92 10.94 -16.65
CA ILE A 201 -7.16 9.69 -17.36
C ILE A 201 -8.35 9.88 -18.27
N SER A 202 -8.12 9.68 -19.56
CA SER A 202 -9.12 9.73 -20.62
C SER A 202 -9.34 8.33 -21.19
N GLY A 203 -10.57 8.01 -21.59
CA GLY A 203 -10.90 6.75 -22.27
C GLY A 203 -11.48 5.66 -21.36
N TYR A 204 -11.51 5.88 -20.05
CA TYR A 204 -12.11 4.97 -19.08
C TYR A 204 -13.07 5.75 -18.17
N SER A 205 -14.18 5.11 -17.79
CA SER A 205 -15.08 5.68 -16.78
C SER A 205 -14.40 5.70 -15.40
N TYR A 206 -14.87 6.60 -14.54
CA TYR A 206 -14.40 6.66 -13.15
C TYR A 206 -14.55 5.31 -12.44
N GLU A 207 -15.68 4.63 -12.65
CA GLU A 207 -15.97 3.37 -11.95
C GLU A 207 -15.03 2.23 -12.37
N THR A 208 -14.69 2.14 -13.66
CA THR A 208 -13.68 1.20 -14.17
C THR A 208 -12.30 1.50 -13.60
N TYR A 209 -11.85 2.75 -13.69
CA TYR A 209 -10.50 3.10 -13.24
C TYR A 209 -10.34 2.96 -11.73
N TYR A 210 -11.38 3.32 -10.97
CA TYR A 210 -11.47 3.11 -9.54
C TYR A 210 -11.42 1.61 -9.19
N ALA A 211 -12.16 0.77 -9.92
CA ALA A 211 -12.12 -0.68 -9.73
C ALA A 211 -10.72 -1.26 -10.01
N TYR A 212 -10.02 -0.75 -11.03
CA TYR A 212 -8.65 -1.16 -11.33
C TYR A 212 -7.65 -0.75 -10.25
N LEU A 213 -7.65 0.51 -9.82
CA LEU A 213 -6.80 0.94 -8.71
C LEU A 213 -7.12 0.17 -7.43
N ARG A 214 -8.39 -0.13 -7.18
CA ARG A 214 -8.81 -0.98 -6.06
C ARG A 214 -8.32 -2.42 -6.21
N LEU A 215 -8.26 -2.99 -7.42
CA LEU A 215 -7.66 -4.31 -7.66
C LEU A 215 -6.22 -4.33 -7.18
N LEU A 216 -5.43 -3.33 -7.56
CA LEU A 216 -4.02 -3.26 -7.16
C LEU A 216 -3.84 -3.24 -5.64
N HIS A 217 -4.73 -2.56 -4.91
CA HIS A 217 -4.69 -2.48 -3.45
C HIS A 217 -5.26 -3.72 -2.75
N THR A 218 -6.29 -4.32 -3.32
CA THR A 218 -7.15 -5.29 -2.61
C THR A 218 -7.15 -6.67 -3.23
N GLY A 219 -6.40 -6.92 -4.31
CA GLY A 219 -6.41 -8.19 -5.05
C GLY A 219 -7.80 -8.65 -5.50
N LYS A 220 -8.81 -7.76 -5.42
CA LYS A 220 -10.22 -8.06 -5.67
C LYS A 220 -10.78 -7.00 -6.58
N ILE A 221 -11.40 -7.44 -7.65
CA ILE A 221 -12.09 -6.58 -8.61
C ILE A 221 -13.56 -6.98 -8.72
N GLN A 222 -14.43 -5.99 -8.86
CA GLN A 222 -15.82 -6.21 -9.23
C GLN A 222 -15.96 -6.04 -10.73
N ILE A 223 -16.23 -7.14 -11.43
CA ILE A 223 -16.44 -7.16 -12.86
C ILE A 223 -17.93 -7.41 -13.11
N ASN A 224 -18.50 -6.65 -14.04
CA ASN A 224 -19.86 -6.82 -14.50
C ASN A 224 -19.93 -6.53 -16.01
N GLN A 225 -21.10 -6.76 -16.60
CA GLN A 225 -21.29 -6.55 -18.02
C GLN A 225 -21.10 -5.09 -18.47
N GLN A 226 -21.21 -4.10 -17.58
CA GLN A 226 -21.07 -2.68 -17.94
C GLN A 226 -19.60 -2.25 -18.03
N ASN A 227 -18.72 -2.77 -17.16
CA ASN A 227 -17.31 -2.35 -17.09
C ASN A 227 -16.34 -3.29 -17.82
N ILE A 228 -16.75 -4.51 -18.18
CA ILE A 228 -15.88 -5.53 -18.77
C ILE A 228 -15.12 -5.06 -20.03
N THR A 229 -15.78 -4.32 -20.92
CA THR A 229 -15.15 -3.81 -22.16
C THR A 229 -13.98 -2.89 -21.83
N GLU A 230 -14.18 -1.96 -20.90
CA GLU A 230 -13.14 -1.01 -20.48
C GLU A 230 -12.03 -1.71 -19.70
N LEU A 231 -12.37 -2.70 -18.86
CA LEU A 231 -11.38 -3.47 -18.10
C LEU A 231 -10.48 -4.33 -18.98
N VAL A 232 -11.03 -4.98 -20.02
CA VAL A 232 -10.23 -5.74 -20.99
C VAL A 232 -9.28 -4.81 -21.75
N ASP A 233 -9.77 -3.65 -22.20
CA ASP A 233 -8.92 -2.67 -22.87
C ASP A 233 -7.81 -2.15 -21.95
N LEU A 234 -8.15 -1.83 -20.70
CA LEU A 234 -7.19 -1.38 -19.70
C LEU A 234 -6.12 -2.44 -19.44
N ALA A 235 -6.52 -3.71 -19.25
CA ALA A 235 -5.60 -4.83 -19.03
C ALA A 235 -4.58 -4.94 -20.16
N ASN A 236 -5.05 -4.87 -21.41
CA ASN A 236 -4.18 -4.90 -22.58
C ASN A 236 -3.27 -3.66 -22.64
N CYS A 237 -3.83 -2.45 -22.49
CA CYS A 237 -3.09 -1.20 -22.56
C CYS A 237 -2.00 -1.09 -21.48
N TYR A 238 -2.24 -1.67 -20.30
CA TYR A 238 -1.34 -1.58 -19.15
C TYR A 238 -0.43 -2.81 -19.04
N GLY A 239 -0.63 -3.83 -19.90
CA GLY A 239 0.09 -5.09 -19.84
C GLY A 239 -0.16 -5.85 -18.54
N ASP A 240 -1.38 -5.77 -18.00
CA ASP A 240 -1.77 -6.39 -16.74
C ASP A 240 -2.41 -7.76 -16.99
N GLU A 241 -1.57 -8.80 -16.99
CA GLU A 241 -1.96 -10.18 -17.26
C GLU A 241 -2.97 -10.71 -16.22
N SER A 242 -2.82 -10.33 -14.95
CA SER A 242 -3.73 -10.75 -13.89
C SER A 242 -5.13 -10.15 -14.07
N LEU A 243 -5.23 -8.86 -14.42
CA LEU A 243 -6.52 -8.26 -14.77
C LEU A 243 -7.15 -8.94 -16.00
N MET A 244 -6.33 -9.24 -17.02
CA MET A 244 -6.82 -9.95 -18.21
C MET A 244 -7.40 -11.31 -17.85
N GLU A 245 -6.75 -12.07 -16.97
CA GLU A 245 -7.23 -13.37 -16.49
C GLU A 245 -8.57 -13.26 -15.72
N TYR A 246 -8.72 -12.24 -14.86
CA TYR A 246 -10.01 -11.97 -14.20
C TYR A 246 -11.12 -11.66 -15.22
N CYS A 247 -10.82 -10.84 -16.24
CA CYS A 247 -11.77 -10.50 -17.29
C CYS A 247 -12.15 -11.72 -18.13
N ALA A 248 -11.17 -12.52 -18.55
CA ALA A 248 -11.39 -13.76 -19.28
C ALA A 248 -12.26 -14.74 -18.49
N THR A 249 -12.01 -14.87 -17.19
CA THR A 249 -12.81 -15.74 -16.32
C THR A 249 -14.24 -15.26 -16.18
N PHE A 250 -14.46 -13.95 -16.03
CA PHE A 250 -15.80 -13.38 -16.02
C PHE A 250 -16.54 -13.67 -17.34
N ILE A 251 -15.90 -13.36 -18.48
CA ILE A 251 -16.47 -13.62 -19.81
C ILE A 251 -16.77 -15.10 -19.96
N ARG A 252 -15.83 -16.00 -19.59
CA ARG A 252 -16.06 -17.44 -19.66
C ARG A 252 -17.30 -17.85 -18.89
N ASN A 253 -17.55 -17.30 -17.70
CA ASN A 253 -18.70 -17.67 -16.88
C ASN A 253 -20.01 -17.10 -17.40
N ASP A 254 -19.99 -15.85 -17.90
CA ASP A 254 -21.16 -15.12 -18.40
C ASP A 254 -21.50 -15.43 -19.87
N LEU A 255 -20.59 -16.05 -20.62
CA LEU A 255 -20.74 -16.33 -22.05
C LEU A 255 -21.82 -17.40 -22.30
N ASP A 256 -22.90 -16.98 -22.95
CA ASP A 256 -24.01 -17.80 -23.45
C ASP A 256 -24.52 -17.26 -24.79
N GLU A 257 -25.63 -17.81 -25.30
CA GLU A 257 -26.20 -17.39 -26.60
C GLU A 257 -26.65 -15.92 -26.63
N GLN A 258 -27.03 -15.34 -25.48
CA GLN A 258 -27.50 -13.96 -25.37
C GLN A 258 -26.34 -12.97 -25.22
N THR A 259 -25.31 -13.34 -24.47
CA THR A 259 -24.16 -12.46 -24.18
C THR A 259 -23.06 -12.56 -25.24
N MET A 260 -23.03 -13.63 -26.04
CA MET A 260 -22.04 -13.86 -27.09
C MET A 260 -21.87 -12.69 -28.07
N PRO A 261 -22.92 -12.05 -28.63
CA PRO A 261 -22.75 -10.92 -29.55
C PRO A 261 -21.97 -9.75 -28.95
N LYS A 262 -22.05 -9.57 -27.62
CA LYS A 262 -21.32 -8.53 -26.89
C LYS A 262 -19.85 -8.87 -26.70
N TYR A 263 -19.53 -10.13 -26.43
CA TYR A 263 -18.16 -10.56 -26.12
C TYR A 263 -17.33 -10.92 -27.35
N LEU A 264 -17.96 -11.38 -28.43
CA LEU A 264 -17.24 -11.81 -29.63
C LEU A 264 -16.28 -10.74 -30.19
N PRO A 265 -16.63 -9.44 -30.27
CA PRO A 265 -15.70 -8.40 -30.71
C PRO A 265 -14.47 -8.25 -29.79
N LEU A 266 -14.66 -8.38 -28.48
CA LEU A 266 -13.57 -8.29 -27.50
C LEU A 266 -12.65 -9.50 -27.60
N ILE A 267 -13.23 -10.70 -27.63
CA ILE A 267 -12.51 -11.97 -27.70
C ILE A 267 -11.59 -12.00 -28.94
N ASN A 268 -12.11 -11.54 -30.08
CA ASN A 268 -11.33 -11.49 -31.32
C ASN A 268 -10.28 -10.37 -31.31
N LYS A 269 -10.61 -9.18 -30.77
CA LYS A 269 -9.71 -8.03 -30.76
C LYS A 269 -8.46 -8.27 -29.90
N TYR A 270 -8.63 -8.93 -28.75
CA TYR A 270 -7.55 -9.17 -27.78
C TYR A 270 -7.08 -10.63 -27.76
N GLU A 271 -7.47 -11.43 -28.76
CA GLU A 271 -7.02 -12.82 -28.95
C GLU A 271 -7.15 -13.67 -27.68
N MET A 272 -8.34 -13.66 -27.05
CA MET A 272 -8.61 -14.42 -25.81
C MET A 272 -8.84 -15.92 -26.13
N ILE A 273 -7.76 -16.61 -26.50
CA ILE A 273 -7.76 -17.99 -27.02
C ILE A 273 -8.45 -18.96 -26.05
N GLU A 274 -8.31 -18.75 -24.74
CA GLU A 274 -8.90 -19.56 -23.67
C GLU A 274 -10.44 -19.55 -23.62
N LEU A 275 -11.08 -18.78 -24.51
CA LEU A 275 -12.54 -18.72 -24.68
C LEU A 275 -13.02 -19.42 -25.97
N TYR A 276 -12.13 -19.78 -26.88
CA TYR A 276 -12.49 -20.33 -28.20
C TYR A 276 -13.17 -21.69 -28.12
N GLU A 277 -12.77 -22.55 -27.18
CA GLU A 277 -13.43 -23.84 -26.96
C GLU A 277 -14.91 -23.64 -26.58
N LYS A 278 -15.18 -22.73 -25.63
CA LYS A 278 -16.54 -22.43 -25.19
C LYS A 278 -17.37 -21.80 -26.32
N LEU A 279 -16.79 -20.89 -27.11
CA LEU A 279 -17.43 -20.33 -28.30
C LEU A 279 -17.80 -21.43 -29.32
N ALA A 280 -16.89 -22.36 -29.62
CA ALA A 280 -17.13 -23.44 -30.56
C ALA A 280 -18.30 -24.35 -30.11
N HIS A 281 -18.44 -24.60 -28.81
CA HIS A 281 -19.58 -25.32 -28.25
C HIS A 281 -20.91 -24.57 -28.45
N LEU A 282 -20.93 -23.25 -28.24
CA LEU A 282 -22.13 -22.43 -28.45
C LEU A 282 -22.56 -22.39 -29.93
N TYR A 283 -21.61 -22.24 -30.86
CA TYR A 283 -21.91 -22.29 -32.29
C TYR A 283 -22.48 -23.64 -32.73
N LYS A 284 -21.99 -24.76 -32.18
CA LYS A 284 -22.54 -26.09 -32.47
C LYS A 284 -23.99 -26.22 -31.98
N ASN A 285 -24.30 -25.70 -30.80
CA ASN A 285 -25.65 -25.76 -30.23
C ASN A 285 -26.66 -24.92 -31.04
N GLN A 286 -26.27 -23.71 -31.47
CA GLN A 286 -27.12 -22.88 -32.34
C GLN A 286 -27.45 -23.55 -33.67
N ASN A 287 -26.47 -24.24 -34.29
CA ASN A 287 -26.67 -24.98 -35.54
C ASN A 287 -27.55 -26.24 -35.36
N GLN A 288 -27.54 -26.88 -34.19
CA GLN A 288 -28.41 -28.02 -33.88
C GLN A 288 -29.87 -27.59 -33.57
N GLN A 289 -30.07 -26.43 -32.92
CA GLN A 289 -31.40 -25.89 -32.67
C GLN A 289 -32.09 -25.35 -33.94
N SER A 290 -31.33 -24.70 -34.82
CA SER A 290 -31.84 -24.21 -36.12
C SER A 290 -32.17 -25.35 -37.11
N SER A 291 -31.43 -26.45 -37.07
CA SER A 291 -31.73 -27.65 -37.89
C SER A 291 -32.90 -28.49 -37.35
N SER A 292 -33.19 -28.45 -36.06
CA SER A 292 -34.36 -29.13 -35.46
C SER A 292 -35.65 -28.31 -35.58
N SER A 293 -35.60 -26.97 -35.50
CA SER A 293 -36.75 -26.10 -35.78
C SER A 293 -37.18 -26.13 -37.25
N SER A 294 -36.22 -26.23 -38.19
CA SER A 294 -36.48 -26.44 -39.62
C SER A 294 -37.15 -27.79 -39.95
N LYS A 295 -37.00 -28.82 -39.10
CA LYS A 295 -37.66 -30.12 -39.30
C LYS A 295 -39.11 -30.11 -38.79
N ARG A 296 -39.44 -29.28 -37.80
CA ARG A 296 -40.81 -29.15 -37.27
C ARG A 296 -41.76 -28.35 -38.17
N THR A 297 -41.25 -27.43 -38.98
CA THR A 297 -42.04 -26.64 -39.93
C THR A 297 -42.37 -27.35 -41.25
N LYS A 298 -41.82 -28.55 -41.49
CA LYS A 298 -42.14 -29.37 -42.67
C LYS A 298 -43.22 -30.44 -42.44
N PHE A 299 -43.86 -30.45 -41.26
CA PHE A 299 -44.90 -31.41 -40.88
C PHE A 299 -46.20 -30.73 -40.36
N SER A 300 -46.49 -29.51 -40.78
CA SER A 300 -47.80 -28.87 -40.60
C SER A 300 -48.54 -28.72 -41.91
#